data_AF-A0A9P7EES6-F1
#
_entry.id   AF-A0A9P7EES6-F1
#
_cell.length_a   1.000
_cell.length_b   1.000
_cell.length_c   1.000
_cell.angle_alpha   90.00
_cell.angle_beta   90.00
_cell.angle_gamma   90.00
#
_symmetry.space_group_name_H-M   'P 1'
#
loop_
_entity.id
_entity.type
_entity.pdbx_description
1 polymer ?
#
loop_
_entity_poly.entity_id
_entity_poly.type
_entity_poly.pdbx_seq_one_letter_code
_entity_poly.pdbx_strand_id
1 'polypeptide(L)'
;MVVDTSWLHSLMIRFCWCPRALSADMQLFDIGLFPASFTSPKTAFTFAVLDNFLLDNLECRTSAMNYYSKLRRVTSSIFPHLVPVSEDHGCHHIANKCR
;
A
#
# COMPACT_ATOMS: atom_id res chain seq x y z
N MET A 1 -3.60 2.19 -3.64
CA MET A 1 -2.15 1.95 -3.81
C MET A 1 -1.59 1.36 -2.52
N VAL A 2 -0.87 0.25 -2.59
CA VAL A 2 -0.21 -0.42 -1.48
C VAL A 2 1.30 -0.27 -1.67
N VAL A 3 2.00 0.17 -0.65
CA VAL A 3 3.44 0.40 -0.66
C VAL A 3 4.10 -0.75 0.09
N ASP A 4 5.00 -1.47 -0.59
CA ASP A 4 5.82 -2.52 0.00
C ASP A 4 7.32 -2.16 -0.07
N THR A 5 8.16 -2.86 0.71
CA THR A 5 9.62 -2.75 0.70
C THR A 5 10.24 -2.91 -0.69
N SER A 6 9.64 -3.75 -1.53
CA SER A 6 10.18 -4.07 -2.85
C SER A 6 9.50 -3.29 -3.97
N TRP A 7 8.18 -3.05 -3.88
CA TRP A 7 7.36 -2.52 -4.99
C TRP A 7 6.23 -1.61 -4.52
N LEU A 8 5.78 -0.72 -5.40
CA LEU A 8 4.51 -0.01 -5.27
C LEU A 8 3.42 -0.77 -6.05
N HIS A 9 2.39 -1.25 -5.36
CA HIS A 9 1.27 -1.97 -5.96
C HIS A 9 0.05 -1.05 -6.13
N SER A 10 -0.48 -0.89 -7.34
CA SER A 10 -1.76 -0.19 -7.53
C SER A 10 -2.93 -1.15 -7.32
N LEU A 11 -3.37 -1.28 -6.06
CA LEU A 11 -4.53 -2.11 -5.69
C LEU A 11 -5.68 -1.23 -5.19
N MET A 12 -6.91 -1.64 -5.54
CA MET A 12 -8.16 -1.06 -5.05
C MET A 12 -8.63 -1.86 -3.83
N ILE A 13 -8.63 -1.23 -2.66
CA ILE A 13 -9.11 -1.85 -1.42
C ILE A 13 -10.63 -1.66 -1.36
N ARG A 14 -11.38 -2.77 -1.25
CA ARG A 14 -12.83 -2.76 -1.05
C ARG A 14 -13.14 -3.22 0.36
N PHE A 15 -13.80 -2.37 1.14
CA PHE A 15 -14.28 -2.73 2.47
C PHE A 15 -15.53 -3.58 2.38
N CYS A 16 -15.64 -4.55 3.27
CA CYS A 16 -16.82 -5.34 3.50
C CYS A 16 -17.85 -4.53 4.30
N TRP A 17 -19.14 -4.65 3.94
CA TRP A 17 -20.27 -3.96 4.58
C TRP A 17 -21.26 -4.93 5.23
N CYS A 18 -20.84 -6.17 5.52
CA CYS A 18 -21.69 -7.15 6.19
C CYS A 18 -22.08 -6.66 7.61
N PRO A 19 -23.21 -7.12 8.18
CA PRO A 19 -23.65 -6.73 9.53
C PRO A 19 -22.65 -7.07 10.65
N ARG A 20 -21.74 -8.02 10.40
CA ARG A 20 -20.65 -8.44 11.29
C ARG A 20 -19.27 -7.97 10.82
N ALA A 21 -19.22 -7.12 9.79
CA ALA A 21 -17.96 -6.63 9.28
C ALA A 21 -17.27 -5.73 10.30
N LEU A 22 -15.95 -5.89 10.40
CA LEU A 22 -15.11 -4.99 11.19
C LEU A 22 -15.15 -3.57 10.58
N SER A 23 -14.76 -2.56 11.35
CA SER A 23 -14.60 -1.20 10.82
C SER A 23 -13.54 -1.17 9.71
N ALA A 24 -13.59 -0.18 8.81
CA ALA A 24 -12.72 -0.12 7.64
C ALA A 24 -11.23 -0.18 8.01
N ASP A 25 -10.85 0.51 9.09
CA ASP A 25 -9.52 0.47 9.69
C ASP A 25 -9.14 -0.93 10.17
N MET A 26 -10.02 -1.62 10.91
CA MET A 26 -9.77 -3.00 11.35
C MET A 26 -9.68 -3.98 10.18
N GLN A 27 -10.46 -3.80 9.11
CA GLN A 27 -10.33 -4.62 7.90
C GLN A 27 -8.98 -4.43 7.19
N LEU A 28 -8.43 -3.21 7.22
CA LEU A 28 -7.07 -2.92 6.74
C LEU A 28 -6.02 -3.62 7.62
N PHE A 29 -6.19 -3.58 8.94
CA PHE A 29 -5.29 -4.25 9.88
C PHE A 29 -5.33 -5.78 9.73
N ASP A 30 -6.51 -6.36 9.50
CA ASP A 30 -6.69 -7.81 9.31
C ASP A 30 -5.92 -8.34 8.09
N ILE A 31 -5.78 -7.51 7.04
CA ILE A 31 -4.99 -7.83 5.85
C ILE A 31 -3.54 -7.33 5.93
N GLY A 32 -3.08 -6.88 7.10
CA GLY A 32 -1.68 -6.48 7.32
C GLY A 32 -1.29 -5.13 6.69
N LEU A 33 -2.26 -4.25 6.45
CA LEU A 33 -2.05 -2.96 5.81
C LEU A 33 -2.33 -1.79 6.77
N PHE A 34 -1.45 -0.80 6.73
CA PHE A 34 -1.58 0.43 7.48
C PHE A 34 -2.00 1.59 6.56
N PRO A 35 -3.16 2.23 6.77
CA PRO A 35 -3.60 3.31 5.89
C PRO A 35 -2.70 4.56 6.04
N ALA A 36 -2.41 5.24 4.93
CA ALA A 36 -1.74 6.54 4.96
C ALA A 36 -2.62 7.65 5.53
N SER A 37 -3.95 7.46 5.44
CA SER A 37 -4.96 8.36 5.94
C SER A 37 -6.18 7.57 6.38
N PHE A 38 -6.68 7.88 7.58
CA PHE A 38 -7.89 7.24 8.13
C PHE A 38 -9.19 7.78 7.51
N THR A 39 -9.17 8.94 6.84
CA THR A 39 -10.36 9.56 6.24
C THR A 39 -10.55 9.19 4.78
N SER A 40 -9.46 9.02 4.02
CA SER A 40 -9.52 8.58 2.62
C SER A 40 -8.23 7.81 2.26
N PRO A 41 -8.19 6.49 2.52
CA PRO A 41 -7.00 5.69 2.25
C PRO A 41 -6.86 5.45 0.74
N LYS A 42 -6.28 6.43 0.02
CA LYS A 42 -5.79 6.23 -1.36
C LYS A 42 -4.51 5.39 -1.39
N THR A 43 -3.77 5.43 -0.29
CA THR A 43 -2.50 4.76 -0.08
C THR A 43 -2.54 3.98 1.23
N ALA A 44 -2.00 2.76 1.22
CA ALA A 44 -1.73 1.94 2.40
C ALA A 44 -0.30 1.41 2.34
N PHE A 45 0.27 1.10 3.49
CA PHE A 45 1.65 0.63 3.67
C PHE A 45 1.63 -0.77 4.29
N THR A 46 2.52 -1.66 3.86
CA THR A 46 2.78 -2.89 4.60
C THR A 46 3.55 -2.57 5.88
N PHE A 47 3.43 -3.40 6.93
CA PHE A 47 4.27 -3.24 8.12
C PHE A 47 5.76 -3.35 7.80
N ALA A 48 6.12 -4.23 6.87
CA ALA A 48 7.50 -4.38 6.42
C ALA A 48 8.09 -3.07 5.86
N VAL A 49 7.32 -2.29 5.10
CA VAL A 49 7.82 -1.02 4.55
C VAL A 49 7.96 0.06 5.62
N LEU A 50 7.12 0.00 6.66
CA LEU A 50 7.23 0.89 7.83
C LEU A 50 8.47 0.57 8.65
N ASP A 51 8.75 -0.71 8.89
CA ASP A 51 9.95 -1.15 9.61
C ASP A 51 11.22 -0.77 8.86
N ASN A 52 11.25 -1.00 7.54
CA ASN A 52 12.39 -0.63 6.71
C ASN A 52 12.59 0.89 6.63
N PHE A 53 11.50 1.67 6.57
CA PHE A 53 11.59 3.13 6.66
C PHE A 53 12.14 3.59 8.01
N LEU A 54 11.71 2.96 9.11
CA LEU A 54 12.18 3.30 10.45
C LEU A 54 13.69 3.06 10.58
N LEU A 55 14.20 1.95 10.05
CA LEU A 55 15.64 1.67 10.00
C LEU A 55 16.40 2.69 9.15
N ASP A 56 15.96 2.97 7.91
CA ASP A 56 16.58 3.97 7.02
C ASP A 56 16.55 5.39 7.63
N ASN A 57 15.52 5.70 8.43
CA ASN A 57 15.39 6.96 9.14
C ASN A 57 16.36 7.05 10.33
N LEU A 58 16.51 5.97 11.10
CA LEU A 58 17.39 5.92 12.26
C LEU A 58 18.88 5.95 11.86
N GLU A 59 19.27 5.14 10.88
CA GLU A 59 20.67 5.00 10.47
C GLU A 59 21.16 6.18 9.64
N CYS A 60 20.35 6.59 8.65
CA CYS A 60 20.77 7.54 7.62
C CYS A 60 20.05 8.89 7.68
N ARG A 61 19.15 9.10 8.65
CA ARG A 61 18.24 10.28 8.71
C ARG A 61 17.48 10.47 7.40
N THR A 62 17.14 9.37 6.75
CA THR A 62 16.43 9.39 5.47
C THR A 62 15.03 9.98 5.68
N SER A 63 14.71 11.05 4.97
CA SER A 63 13.36 11.61 4.98
C SER A 63 12.38 10.66 4.29
N ALA A 64 11.11 10.71 4.69
CA ALA A 64 10.05 9.91 4.04
C ALA A 64 9.99 10.14 2.52
N MET A 65 10.26 11.36 2.06
CA MET A 65 10.28 11.71 0.63
C MET A 65 11.44 11.07 -0.12
N ASN A 66 12.64 11.04 0.48
CA ASN A 66 13.81 10.38 -0.11
C ASN A 66 13.59 8.86 -0.18
N TYR A 67 13.05 8.29 0.89
CA TYR A 67 12.72 6.87 0.94
C TYR A 67 11.65 6.49 -0.10
N TYR A 68 10.58 7.28 -0.23
CA TYR A 68 9.58 7.09 -1.28
C TYR A 68 10.17 7.24 -2.68
N SER A 69 11.10 8.18 -2.89
CA SER A 69 11.79 8.34 -4.18
C SER A 69 12.68 7.14 -4.50
N LYS A 70 13.36 6.54 -3.51
CA LYS A 70 14.09 5.28 -3.62
C LYS A 70 13.14 4.15 -4.03
N LEU A 71 12.03 3.97 -3.33
CA LEU A 71 11.02 2.95 -3.66
C LEU A 71 10.43 3.13 -5.06
N ARG A 72 10.14 4.36 -5.49
CA ARG A 72 9.67 4.65 -6.86
C ARG A 72 10.69 4.23 -7.91
N ARG A 73 11.98 4.50 -7.70
CA ARG A 73 13.05 4.11 -8.62
C ARG A 73 13.19 2.60 -8.72
N VAL A 74 13.19 1.91 -7.57
CA VAL A 74 13.19 0.44 -7.52
C VAL A 74 11.97 -0.11 -8.28
N THR A 75 10.77 0.42 -8.01
CA THR A 75 9.53 0.02 -8.69
C THR A 75 9.62 0.19 -10.21
N SER A 76 10.09 1.35 -10.67
CA SER A 76 10.23 1.65 -12.09
C SER A 76 11.26 0.78 -12.81
N SER A 77 12.29 0.28 -12.10
CA SER A 77 13.37 -0.48 -12.73
C SER A 77 13.04 -1.95 -12.97
N ILE A 78 12.11 -2.55 -12.20
CA ILE A 78 11.74 -3.96 -12.39
C ILE A 78 10.37 -4.12 -13.07
N PHE A 79 9.51 -3.08 -13.05
CA PHE A 79 8.29 -3.06 -13.85
C PHE A 79 8.07 -1.68 -14.50
N PRO A 80 8.76 -1.37 -15.61
CA PRO A 80 8.57 -0.12 -16.34
C PRO A 80 7.12 0.07 -16.85
N HIS A 81 6.35 -1.02 -16.97
CA HIS A 81 4.98 -1.02 -17.48
C HIS A 81 3.89 -0.94 -16.38
N LEU A 82 4.25 -1.02 -15.09
CA LEU A 82 3.32 -0.94 -13.95
C LEU A 82 3.34 0.42 -13.24
N VAL A 83 4.17 1.36 -13.72
CA VAL A 83 3.98 2.77 -13.39
C VAL A 83 2.71 3.21 -14.12
N PRO A 84 1.60 3.51 -13.44
CA PRO A 84 0.39 3.90 -14.14
C PRO A 84 0.66 5.30 -14.72
N VAL A 85 0.97 5.37 -16.01
CA VAL A 85 0.41 6.44 -16.82
C VAL A 85 -1.07 6.16 -16.79
N SER A 86 -1.81 7.10 -16.22
CA SER A 86 -3.25 7.07 -16.01
C SER A 86 -4.00 6.46 -17.20
N GLU A 87 -4.32 5.17 -17.12
CA GLU A 87 -5.29 4.53 -18.01
C GLU A 87 -6.15 3.57 -17.19
N ASP A 88 -7.45 3.86 -17.26
CA ASP A 88 -8.56 3.04 -16.83
C ASP A 88 -8.50 1.64 -17.47
N HIS A 89 -9.25 0.72 -16.85
CA HIS A 89 -9.65 -0.63 -17.31
C HIS A 89 -8.75 -1.80 -16.88
N GLY A 90 -9.25 -2.60 -15.92
CA GLY A 90 -8.79 -3.97 -15.68
C GLY A 90 -9.08 -4.50 -14.28
N CYS A 91 -10.25 -5.14 -14.08
CA CYS A 91 -10.64 -5.77 -12.81
C CYS A 91 -9.75 -6.99 -12.49
N HIS A 92 -8.86 -6.85 -11.51
CA HIS A 92 -8.30 -7.99 -10.78
C HIS A 92 -8.95 -8.05 -9.38
N HIS A 93 -9.86 -9.00 -9.20
CA HIS A 93 -10.60 -9.22 -7.96
C HIS A 93 -9.74 -9.96 -6.93
N ILE A 94 -9.45 -9.32 -5.80
CA ILE A 94 -9.18 -10.05 -4.55
C ILE A 94 -10.50 -10.06 -3.79
N ALA A 95 -11.30 -11.10 -4.04
CA ALA A 95 -12.54 -11.35 -3.33
C ALA A 95 -12.19 -11.84 -1.92
N ASN A 96 -12.26 -10.95 -0.92
CA ASN A 96 -12.27 -11.38 0.47
C ASN A 96 -13.58 -12.12 0.72
N LYS A 97 -13.47 -13.45 0.81
CA LYS A 97 -14.58 -14.36 1.02
C LYS A 97 -15.12 -14.11 2.42
N CYS A 98 -16.31 -13.50 2.51
CA CYS A 98 -17.08 -13.47 3.73
C CYS A 98 -17.22 -14.91 4.24
N ARG A 99 -16.61 -15.22 5.38
CA ARG A 99 -16.81 -16.47 6.09
C ARG A 99 -18.03 -16.39 6.98
#